data_AF-A0A9E6AP19-F1
#
_entry.id   AF-A0A9E6AP19-F1
#
_cell.length_a   1.000
_cell.length_b   1.000
_cell.length_c   1.000
_cell.angle_alpha   90.00
_cell.angle_beta   90.00
_cell.angle_gamma   90.00
#
_symmetry.space_group_name_H-M   'P 1'
#
loop_
_entity.id
_entity.type
_entity.pdbx_description
1 polymer ?
#
loop_
_entity_poly.entity_id
_entity_poly.type
_entity_poly.pdbx_seq_one_letter_code
_entity_poly.pdbx_strand_id
1 'polypeptide(L)'
;MLSVVVSQSAIRVQAKDPQSSELVFQHEIRAGKIRQPREVSLEGQGTLAHNLFPLSEAKLSVVPQLAVEALDRVKVREPEITRVVLKRDLPKSNSLRFRVLVAGLSRQGHLEADGQGNILSVKLD
;
A
#
# COMPACT_ATOMS: atom_id res chain seq x y z
N MET A 1 3.82 -1.03 -11.92
CA MET A 1 3.10 -0.47 -10.76
C MET A 1 4.11 0.04 -9.76
N LEU A 2 3.87 1.16 -9.08
CA LEU A 2 4.73 1.66 -8.00
C LEU A 2 4.11 1.51 -6.63
N SER A 3 2.80 1.78 -6.52
CA SER A 3 2.08 1.61 -5.27
C SER A 3 0.60 1.42 -5.52
N VAL A 4 -0.03 0.68 -4.61
CA VAL A 4 -1.48 0.59 -4.48
C VAL A 4 -1.84 0.94 -3.05
N VAL A 5 -2.71 1.91 -2.87
CA VAL A 5 -3.20 2.36 -1.57
C VAL A 5 -4.72 2.29 -1.57
N VAL A 6 -5.28 1.52 -0.65
CA VAL A 6 -6.73 1.38 -0.48
C VAL A 6 -7.09 1.93 0.89
N SER A 7 -8.01 2.89 0.93
CA SER A 7 -8.66 3.38 2.15
C SER A 7 -10.19 3.26 1.99
N GLN A 8 -10.94 3.53 3.06
CA GLN A 8 -12.40 3.49 2.99
C GLN A 8 -13.01 4.37 1.89
N SER A 9 -12.41 5.54 1.65
CA SER A 9 -12.95 6.55 0.75
C SER A 9 -12.35 6.53 -0.66
N ALA A 10 -11.20 5.86 -0.86
CA ALA A 10 -10.49 5.92 -2.12
C ALA A 10 -9.57 4.73 -2.39
N ILE A 11 -9.38 4.44 -3.67
CA ILE A 11 -8.30 3.60 -4.19
C ILE A 11 -7.35 4.53 -4.95
N ARG A 12 -6.06 4.50 -4.61
CA ARG A 12 -5.00 5.25 -5.27
C ARG A 12 -3.97 4.29 -5.84
N VAL A 13 -3.64 4.49 -7.10
CA VAL A 13 -2.72 3.63 -7.86
C VAL A 13 -1.70 4.54 -8.53
N GLN A 14 -0.41 4.27 -8.32
CA GLN A 14 0.67 4.95 -9.03
C GLN A 14 1.31 3.99 -10.02
N ALA A 15 1.36 4.37 -11.29
CA ALA A 15 1.89 3.56 -12.37
C ALA A 15 2.78 4.39 -13.30
N LYS A 16 3.84 3.76 -13.82
CA LYS A 16 4.67 4.34 -14.87
C LYS A 16 3.86 4.46 -16.15
N ASP A 17 4.04 5.57 -16.86
CA ASP A 17 3.52 5.74 -18.21
C ASP A 17 4.21 4.75 -19.18
N PRO A 18 3.47 3.91 -19.93
CA PRO A 18 4.08 3.03 -20.92
C PRO A 18 4.81 3.78 -22.04
N GLN A 19 4.46 5.05 -22.31
CA GLN A 19 5.04 5.85 -23.38
C GLN A 19 6.23 6.71 -22.95
N SER A 20 6.51 6.81 -21.64
CA SER A 20 7.62 7.59 -21.10
C SER A 20 8.46 6.77 -20.12
N SER A 21 9.78 6.93 -20.17
CA SER A 21 10.68 6.30 -19.19
C SER A 21 10.65 6.94 -17.81
N GLU A 22 10.14 8.17 -17.70
CA GLU A 22 10.29 9.02 -16.51
C GLU A 22 8.97 9.37 -15.84
N LEU A 23 7.87 9.40 -16.60
CA LEU A 23 6.58 9.84 -16.07
C LEU A 23 5.88 8.76 -15.26
N VAL A 24 5.26 9.21 -14.17
CA VAL A 24 4.41 8.41 -13.30
C VAL A 24 3.09 9.14 -13.13
N PHE A 25 2.01 8.39 -13.34
CA PHE A 25 0.66 8.88 -13.13
C PHE A 25 0.06 8.27 -11.88
N GLN A 26 -0.64 9.09 -11.11
CA GLN A 26 -1.56 8.65 -10.08
C GLN A 26 -2.98 8.60 -10.65
N HIS A 27 -3.58 7.42 -10.58
CA HIS A 27 -5.00 7.20 -10.79
C HIS A 27 -5.69 7.13 -9.43
N GLU A 28 -6.84 7.75 -9.31
CA GLU A 28 -7.64 7.75 -8.09
C GLU A 28 -9.09 7.41 -8.40
N ILE A 29 -9.63 6.47 -7.64
CA ILE A 29 -11.07 6.18 -7.59
C ILE A 29 -11.55 6.67 -6.24
N ARG A 30 -12.50 7.60 -6.21
CA ARG A 30 -13.04 8.16 -4.97
C ARG A 30 -14.55 8.25 -5.06
N ALA A 31 -15.25 7.71 -4.06
CA ALA A 31 -16.72 7.62 -4.05
C ALA A 31 -17.30 7.04 -5.36
N GLY A 32 -16.71 5.93 -5.84
CA GLY A 32 -17.13 5.25 -7.07
C GLY A 32 -16.79 5.97 -8.38
N LYS A 33 -16.18 7.17 -8.34
CA LYS A 33 -15.82 7.94 -9.52
C LYS A 33 -14.32 7.87 -9.79
N ILE A 34 -13.96 7.54 -11.03
CA ILE A 34 -12.58 7.63 -11.53
C ILE A 34 -12.27 9.11 -11.72
N ARG A 35 -11.19 9.59 -11.12
CA ARG A 35 -10.65 10.94 -11.31
C ARG A 35 -9.71 10.97 -12.50
N GLN A 36 -9.52 12.15 -13.07
CA GLN A 36 -8.50 12.34 -14.10
C GLN A 36 -7.13 11.95 -13.54
N PRO A 37 -6.32 11.18 -14.30
CA PRO A 37 -4.95 10.89 -13.91
C PRO A 37 -4.17 12.18 -13.73
N ARG A 38 -3.31 12.22 -12.72
CA ARG A 38 -2.39 13.34 -12.50
C ARG A 38 -0.96 12.84 -12.53
N GLU A 39 -0.08 13.61 -13.14
CA GLU A 39 1.36 13.38 -13.04
C GLU A 39 1.79 13.52 -11.57
N VAL A 40 2.70 12.65 -11.14
CA VAL A 40 3.29 12.71 -9.81
C VAL A 40 4.80 12.58 -9.91
N SER A 41 5.50 13.44 -9.19
CA SER A 41 6.95 13.32 -9.03
C SER A 41 7.26 12.18 -8.05
N LEU A 42 8.37 11.48 -8.31
CA LEU A 42 8.87 10.47 -7.40
C LEU A 42 9.62 11.14 -6.27
N GLU A 43 9.16 10.92 -5.05
CA GLU A 43 9.85 11.38 -3.84
C GLU A 43 10.66 10.22 -3.25
N GLY A 44 11.90 10.49 -2.82
CA GLY A 44 12.78 9.52 -2.15
C GLY A 44 14.08 9.20 -2.91
N GLN A 45 14.84 8.24 -2.38
CA GLN A 45 16.09 7.75 -2.98
C GLN A 45 15.83 6.45 -3.77
N GLY A 46 16.40 6.35 -4.98
CA GLY A 46 16.30 5.17 -5.85
C GLY A 46 15.86 5.51 -7.27
N THR A 47 15.87 4.51 -8.16
CA THR A 47 15.40 4.66 -9.54
C THR A 47 13.92 4.25 -9.64
N LEU A 48 13.20 4.81 -10.61
CA LEU A 48 11.84 4.36 -10.94
C LEU A 48 11.82 2.85 -11.18
N ALA A 49 12.79 2.32 -11.93
CA ALA A 49 12.91 0.90 -12.24
C ALA A 49 12.89 0.01 -11.00
N HIS A 50 13.57 0.40 -9.91
CA HIS A 50 13.59 -0.38 -8.67
C HIS A 50 12.26 -0.35 -7.91
N ASN A 51 11.43 0.67 -8.10
CA ASN A 51 10.12 0.78 -7.46
C ASN A 51 9.03 0.00 -8.22
N LEU A 52 9.29 -0.35 -9.48
CA LEU A 52 8.29 -1.00 -10.32
C LEU A 52 8.09 -2.47 -9.94
N PHE A 53 6.85 -2.88 -9.90
CA PHE A 53 6.43 -4.28 -9.84
C PHE A 53 5.20 -4.51 -10.73
N PRO A 54 5.05 -5.69 -11.35
CA PRO A 54 3.78 -6.14 -11.90
C PRO A 54 2.82 -6.49 -10.75
N LEU A 55 1.54 -6.16 -10.89
CA LEU A 55 0.55 -6.41 -9.85
C LEU A 55 0.38 -7.92 -9.56
N SER A 56 0.70 -8.77 -10.53
CA SER A 56 0.69 -10.23 -10.42
C SER A 56 1.73 -10.81 -9.46
N GLU A 57 2.76 -10.05 -9.07
CA GLU A 57 3.70 -10.48 -8.01
C GLU A 57 3.05 -10.47 -6.61
N ALA A 58 1.89 -9.80 -6.44
CA ALA A 58 1.19 -9.70 -5.17
C ALA A 58 -0.11 -10.53 -5.17
N LYS A 59 -0.30 -11.34 -4.13
CA LYS A 59 -1.53 -12.11 -3.92
C LYS A 59 -2.62 -11.24 -3.29
N LEU A 60 -3.28 -10.40 -4.10
CA LEU A 60 -4.27 -9.43 -3.61
C LEU A 60 -5.45 -10.06 -2.86
N SER A 61 -5.76 -11.34 -3.11
CA SER A 61 -6.84 -12.05 -2.43
C SER A 61 -6.61 -12.23 -0.92
N VAL A 62 -5.39 -12.03 -0.41
CA VAL A 62 -5.08 -12.14 1.03
C VAL A 62 -5.42 -10.87 1.81
N VAL A 63 -5.70 -9.74 1.13
CA VAL A 63 -5.92 -8.44 1.79
C VAL A 63 -7.06 -8.48 2.83
N PRO A 64 -8.23 -9.11 2.58
CA PRO A 64 -9.28 -9.20 3.60
C PRO A 64 -8.82 -9.96 4.86
N GLN A 65 -8.06 -11.05 4.69
CA GLN A 65 -7.51 -11.80 5.83
C GLN A 65 -6.49 -10.96 6.61
N LEU A 66 -5.59 -10.27 5.91
CA LEU A 66 -4.61 -9.39 6.56
C LEU A 66 -5.28 -8.25 7.34
N ALA A 67 -6.42 -7.73 6.87
CA ALA A 67 -7.19 -6.73 7.59
C ALA A 67 -7.76 -7.28 8.91
N VAL A 68 -8.31 -8.50 8.90
CA VAL A 68 -8.79 -9.19 10.11
C VAL A 68 -7.64 -9.41 11.09
N GLU A 69 -6.52 -9.95 10.62
CA GLU A 69 -5.32 -10.18 11.44
C GLU A 69 -4.76 -8.89 12.03
N ALA A 70 -4.80 -7.79 11.29
CA ALA A 70 -4.33 -6.49 11.78
C ALA A 70 -5.24 -5.95 12.90
N LEU A 71 -6.57 -6.05 12.75
CA LEU A 71 -7.52 -5.64 13.79
C LEU A 71 -7.36 -6.46 15.08
N ASP A 72 -7.07 -7.76 14.96
CA ASP A 72 -6.84 -8.60 16.13
C ASP A 72 -5.49 -8.32 16.79
N ARG A 73 -4.41 -8.20 16.01
CA ARG A 73 -3.05 -8.17 16.55
C ARG A 73 -2.56 -6.76 16.93
N VAL A 74 -3.05 -5.72 16.27
CA VAL A 74 -2.70 -4.33 16.62
C VAL A 74 -3.57 -3.91 17.81
N LYS A 75 -3.00 -4.05 19.02
CA LYS A 75 -3.70 -3.81 20.29
C LYS A 75 -3.91 -2.32 20.56
N VAL A 76 -4.86 -1.71 19.85
CA VAL A 76 -5.38 -0.35 20.08
C VAL A 76 -6.84 -0.41 20.54
N ARG A 77 -7.29 0.65 21.21
CA ARG A 77 -8.68 0.80 21.62
C ARG A 77 -9.53 1.24 20.43
N GLU A 78 -10.63 0.54 20.19
CA GLU A 78 -11.57 0.78 19.08
C GLU A 78 -10.84 0.75 17.72
N PRO A 79 -10.26 -0.40 17.34
CA PRO A 79 -9.40 -0.51 16.17
C PRO A 79 -10.19 -0.35 14.87
N GLU A 80 -9.65 0.44 13.96
CA GLU A 80 -10.17 0.64 12.61
C GLU A 80 -9.05 0.57 11.58
N ILE A 81 -9.28 -0.14 10.47
CA ILE A 81 -8.36 -0.13 9.33
C ILE A 81 -8.48 1.21 8.61
N THR A 82 -7.40 1.99 8.63
CA THR A 82 -7.37 3.29 7.93
C THR A 82 -7.00 3.13 6.47
N ARG A 83 -6.02 2.28 6.18
CA ARG A 83 -5.58 1.97 4.81
C ARG A 83 -4.74 0.71 4.73
N VAL A 84 -4.73 0.11 3.55
CA VAL A 84 -3.81 -0.94 3.12
C VAL A 84 -2.89 -0.36 2.04
N VAL A 85 -1.58 -0.57 2.20
CA VAL A 85 -0.56 -0.12 1.24
C VAL A 85 0.19 -1.33 0.71
N LEU A 86 0.33 -1.43 -0.61
CA LEU A 86 1.21 -2.35 -1.30
C LEU A 86 2.28 -1.57 -2.04
N LYS A 87 3.55 -1.80 -1.70
CA LYS A 87 4.73 -1.22 -2.37
C LYS A 87 5.98 -2.06 -2.08
N ARG A 88 7.10 -1.78 -2.75
CA ARG A 88 8.41 -2.36 -2.40
C ARG A 88 8.96 -1.73 -1.11
N ASP A 89 9.70 -2.52 -0.34
CA ASP A 89 10.30 -2.14 0.96
C ASP A 89 11.63 -1.39 0.84
N LEU A 90 11.67 -0.38 -0.03
CA LEU A 90 12.89 0.36 -0.31
C LEU A 90 13.24 1.34 0.83
N PRO A 91 14.53 1.61 1.08
CA PRO A 91 15.71 1.05 0.40
C PRO A 91 16.17 -0.30 0.97
N LYS A 92 15.46 -0.87 1.94
CA LYS A 92 15.89 -2.07 2.68
C LYS A 92 15.86 -3.33 1.82
N SER A 93 14.84 -3.48 0.98
CA SER A 93 14.65 -4.64 0.12
C SER A 93 13.80 -4.30 -1.10
N ASN A 94 14.05 -4.97 -2.21
CA ASN A 94 13.17 -4.95 -3.37
C ASN A 94 11.88 -5.79 -3.15
N SER A 95 11.73 -6.48 -2.03
CA SER A 95 10.55 -7.31 -1.76
C SER A 95 9.27 -6.49 -1.68
N LEU A 96 8.16 -7.02 -2.20
CA LEU A 96 6.84 -6.44 -1.99
C LEU A 96 6.35 -6.64 -0.57
N ARG A 97 5.72 -5.60 -0.03
CA ARG A 97 5.11 -5.61 1.30
C ARG A 97 3.69 -5.09 1.24
N PHE A 98 2.79 -5.80 1.92
CA PHE A 98 1.57 -5.22 2.41
C PHE A 98 1.84 -4.55 3.76
N ARG A 99 1.34 -3.33 3.94
CA ARG A 99 1.25 -2.67 5.23
C ARG A 99 -0.21 -2.32 5.49
N VAL A 100 -0.79 -2.94 6.51
CA VAL A 100 -2.15 -2.67 6.96
C VAL A 100 -2.07 -1.73 8.14
N LEU A 101 -2.53 -0.48 7.98
CA LEU A 101 -2.51 0.53 9.02
C LEU A 101 -3.80 0.50 9.82
N VAL A 102 -3.67 0.46 11.15
CA VAL A 102 -4.76 0.45 12.11
C VAL A 102 -4.66 1.69 12.98
N ALA A 103 -5.76 2.42 13.13
CA ALA A 103 -5.87 3.50 14.10
C ALA A 103 -6.86 3.12 15.20
N GLY A 104 -6.69 3.73 16.36
CA GLY A 104 -7.66 3.73 17.45
C GLY A 104 -7.74 5.12 18.08
N LEU A 105 -8.48 5.27 19.18
CA LEU A 105 -8.75 6.57 19.80
C LEU A 105 -7.51 7.40 20.17
N SER A 106 -6.39 6.75 20.51
CA SER A 106 -5.19 7.44 21.01
C SER A 106 -3.86 6.90 20.48
N ARG A 107 -3.88 5.78 19.77
CA ARG A 107 -2.68 5.11 19.25
C ARG A 107 -2.96 4.57 17.86
N GLN A 108 -1.90 4.37 17.10
CA GLN A 108 -1.97 3.73 15.81
C GLN A 108 -0.93 2.61 15.77
N GLY A 109 -1.04 1.75 14.79
CA GLY A 109 -0.06 0.72 14.54
C GLY A 109 -0.26 0.13 13.16
N HIS A 110 0.52 -0.88 12.87
CA HIS A 110 0.42 -1.55 11.59
C HIS A 110 0.88 -2.99 11.64
N LEU A 111 0.31 -3.78 10.74
CA LEU A 111 0.77 -5.12 10.42
C LEU A 111 1.52 -5.07 9.08
N GLU A 112 2.69 -5.69 9.03
CA GLU A 112 3.48 -5.87 7.81
C GLU A 112 3.42 -7.34 7.38
N ALA A 113 3.15 -7.57 6.09
CA ALA A 113 3.19 -8.88 5.46
C ALA A 113 3.95 -8.82 4.14
N ASP A 114 4.47 -9.96 3.67
CA ASP A 114 5.07 -10.05 2.34
C ASP A 114 4.01 -10.05 1.23
N GLY A 115 4.44 -10.00 -0.05
CA GLY A 115 3.53 -10.02 -1.20
C GLY A 115 2.65 -11.27 -1.33
N GLN A 116 2.91 -12.33 -0.55
CA GLN A 116 2.11 -13.56 -0.51
C GLN A 116 1.13 -13.62 0.66
N GLY A 117 1.20 -12.65 1.57
CA GLY A 117 0.33 -12.55 2.75
C GLY A 117 0.92 -13.18 4.01
N ASN A 118 2.21 -13.57 4.01
CA ASN A 118 2.84 -14.05 5.24
C ASN A 118 3.15 -12.87 6.14
N ILE A 119 2.65 -12.91 7.38
CA ILE A 119 2.87 -11.85 8.37
C ILE A 119 4.34 -11.84 8.79
N LEU A 120 4.94 -10.66 8.79
CA LEU A 120 6.36 -10.45 9.11
C LEU A 120 6.52 -9.74 10.45
N SER A 121 5.68 -8.74 10.71
CA SER A 121 5.72 -8.00 11.97
C SER A 121 4.40 -7.31 12.26
N VAL A 122 4.21 -6.98 13.54
CA VAL A 122 3.12 -6.14 14.03
C VAL A 122 3.77 -5.09 14.92
N LYS A 123 3.45 -3.81 14.69
CA LYS A 123 4.04 -2.69 15.40
C LYS A 123 2.96 -1.75 15.90
N LEU A 124 3.22 -1.20 17.07
CA LEU A 124 2.43 -0.11 17.66
C LEU A 124 3.30 1.14 17.59
N ASP A 125 2.72 2.22 17.07
CA ASP A 125 3.37 3.52 16.91
C ASP A 125 3.02 4.46 18.07
#